data_AF-A0A376YC62-F1
#
_entry.id   AF-A0A376YC62-F1
#
_cell.length_a   1.000
_cell.length_b   1.000
_cell.length_c   1.000
_cell.angle_alpha   90.00
_cell.angle_beta   90.00
_cell.angle_gamma   90.00
#
_symmetry.space_group_name_H-M   'P 1'
#
loop_
_entity.id
_entity.type
_entity.pdbx_description
1 polymer ?
#
loop_
_entity_poly.entity_id
_entity_poly.type
_entity_poly.pdbx_seq_one_letter_code
_entity_poly.pdbx_strand_id
1 'polypeptide(L)'
;MPIKTYFVLNGTSSSNKVVLNALLTPGDLVLFDRNNHKSNHHGALLQAGATPVYLETARNPYGFIGGIDAHCFEESYLRELIAEVAPQRAKEARPFRLAVIQLGTYDGTIYNARQVVDKIGHLCDYILFDSAWVGYEQFIPMMADCSPLLLDLNENDPGYSGYAICA
;
A
#
# COMPACT_ATOMS: atom_id res chain seq x y z
N MET A 1 -16.51 -6.74 -10.76
CA MET A 1 -15.78 -7.02 -12.01
C MET A 1 -14.91 -8.25 -11.79
N PRO A 2 -14.62 -9.08 -12.81
CA PRO A 2 -13.66 -10.18 -12.66
C PRO A 2 -12.25 -9.62 -12.39
N ILE A 3 -11.48 -10.33 -11.57
CA ILE A 3 -10.05 -10.05 -11.33
C ILE A 3 -9.32 -10.06 -12.67
N LYS A 4 -8.46 -9.06 -12.91
CA LYS A 4 -7.58 -9.00 -14.08
C LYS A 4 -6.14 -9.31 -13.65
N THR A 5 -5.45 -10.14 -14.42
CA THR A 5 -4.05 -10.50 -14.20
C THR A 5 -3.22 -10.10 -15.41
N TYR A 6 -2.08 -9.44 -15.17
CA TYR A 6 -1.15 -9.02 -16.22
C TYR A 6 0.19 -9.75 -16.03
N PHE A 7 0.68 -10.40 -17.07
CA PHE A 7 1.97 -11.09 -17.01
C PHE A 7 3.11 -10.12 -17.31
N VAL A 8 3.98 -9.93 -16.33
CA VAL A 8 5.16 -9.05 -16.43
C VAL A 8 6.41 -9.93 -16.39
N LEU A 9 7.21 -9.87 -17.45
CA LEU A 9 8.34 -10.79 -17.65
C LEU A 9 9.68 -10.25 -17.13
N ASN A 10 9.67 -9.07 -16.49
CA ASN A 10 10.85 -8.39 -15.96
C ASN A 10 10.84 -8.28 -14.42
N GLY A 11 10.12 -9.17 -13.74
CA GLY A 11 9.99 -9.26 -12.29
C GLY A 11 9.16 -8.15 -11.65
N THR A 12 8.84 -8.29 -10.36
CA THR A 12 8.02 -7.34 -9.58
C THR A 12 8.60 -5.92 -9.57
N SER A 13 9.91 -5.77 -9.73
CA SER A 13 10.52 -4.44 -9.91
C SER A 13 9.94 -3.66 -11.09
N SER A 14 9.60 -4.33 -12.19
CA SER A 14 8.95 -3.70 -13.34
C SER A 14 7.43 -3.61 -13.13
N SER A 15 6.81 -4.63 -12.53
CA SER A 15 5.38 -4.61 -12.16
C SER A 15 5.03 -3.39 -11.31
N ASN A 16 5.81 -3.13 -10.26
CA ASN A 16 5.63 -1.97 -9.39
C ASN A 16 5.69 -0.67 -10.21
N LYS A 17 6.67 -0.51 -11.09
CA LYS A 17 6.78 0.70 -11.92
C LYS A 17 5.61 0.86 -12.88
N VAL A 18 5.09 -0.23 -13.46
CA VAL A 18 3.89 -0.18 -14.30
C VAL A 18 2.70 0.35 -13.50
N VAL A 19 2.46 -0.20 -12.32
CA VAL A 19 1.35 0.23 -11.45
C VAL A 19 1.53 1.69 -11.02
N LEU A 20 2.71 2.04 -10.50
CA LEU A 20 2.99 3.36 -9.95
C LEU A 20 2.89 4.46 -11.02
N ASN A 21 3.49 4.25 -12.20
CA ASN A 21 3.40 5.24 -13.29
C ASN A 21 2.02 5.29 -13.95
N ALA A 22 1.19 4.25 -13.80
CA ALA A 22 -0.19 4.28 -14.29
C ALA A 22 -1.13 5.08 -13.36
N LEU A 23 -0.84 5.10 -12.05
CA LEU A 23 -1.74 5.68 -11.05
C LEU A 23 -1.33 7.06 -10.54
N LEU A 24 -0.02 7.33 -10.47
CA LEU A 24 0.54 8.52 -9.85
C LEU A 24 1.01 9.55 -10.88
N THR A 25 0.84 10.81 -10.52
CA THR A 25 1.32 11.98 -11.26
C THR A 25 2.02 12.98 -10.31
N PRO A 26 2.79 13.95 -10.83
CA PRO A 26 3.45 14.93 -9.98
C PRO A 26 2.46 15.71 -9.13
N GLY A 27 2.70 15.76 -7.81
CA GLY A 27 1.83 16.42 -6.83
C GLY A 27 0.79 15.52 -6.17
N ASP A 28 0.61 14.28 -6.63
CA ASP A 28 -0.18 13.29 -5.91
C ASP A 28 0.48 12.92 -4.57
N LEU A 29 -0.34 12.74 -3.54
CA LEU A 29 0.12 12.16 -2.27
C LEU A 29 0.09 10.64 -2.36
N VAL A 30 1.19 10.01 -1.96
CA VAL A 30 1.31 8.56 -1.84
C VAL A 30 1.57 8.19 -0.37
N LEU A 31 0.71 7.37 0.21
CA LEU A 31 0.91 6.83 1.56
C LEU A 31 1.92 5.70 1.47
N PHE A 32 3.06 5.85 2.14
CA PHE A 32 4.27 5.13 1.76
C PHE A 32 4.87 4.36 2.94
N ASP A 33 4.73 3.04 2.93
CA ASP A 33 5.43 2.15 3.87
C ASP A 33 6.94 2.38 3.78
N ARG A 34 7.61 2.65 4.91
CA ARG A 34 9.05 2.90 4.95
C ARG A 34 9.89 1.66 4.63
N ASN A 35 9.32 0.46 4.69
CA ASN A 35 9.96 -0.79 4.30
C ASN A 35 9.95 -1.04 2.79
N ASN A 36 9.25 -0.21 2.02
CA ASN A 36 9.06 -0.41 0.58
C ASN A 36 10.36 -0.68 -0.18
N HIS A 37 10.31 -1.65 -1.10
CA HIS A 37 11.46 -2.00 -1.93
C HIS A 37 11.86 -0.81 -2.82
N LYS A 38 13.15 -0.74 -3.20
CA LYS A 38 13.71 0.34 -4.05
C LYS A 38 12.91 0.61 -5.33
N SER A 39 12.25 -0.41 -5.90
CA SER A 39 11.40 -0.24 -7.09
C SER A 39 10.22 0.70 -6.84
N ASN A 40 9.64 0.67 -5.63
CA ASN A 40 8.54 1.55 -5.25
C ASN A 40 9.02 2.99 -5.10
N HIS A 41 10.20 3.19 -4.49
CA HIS A 41 10.82 4.52 -4.42
C HIS A 41 11.12 5.08 -5.82
N HIS A 42 11.67 4.25 -6.72
CA HIS A 42 11.96 4.68 -8.09
C HIS A 42 10.68 5.00 -8.87
N GLY A 43 9.66 4.13 -8.80
CA GLY A 43 8.42 4.31 -9.55
C GLY A 43 7.57 5.47 -9.05
N ALA A 44 7.30 5.53 -7.74
CA ALA A 44 6.40 6.52 -7.17
C ALA A 44 7.05 7.91 -7.08
N LEU A 45 8.29 7.97 -6.57
CA LEU A 45 8.88 9.26 -6.17
C LEU A 45 9.75 9.85 -7.26
N LEU A 46 10.63 9.04 -7.88
CA LEU A 46 11.57 9.55 -8.89
C LEU A 46 10.93 9.66 -10.28
N GLN A 47 10.15 8.66 -10.70
CA GLN A 47 9.54 8.63 -12.04
C GLN A 47 8.22 9.39 -12.09
N ALA A 48 7.27 9.04 -11.21
CA ALA A 48 5.96 9.69 -11.18
C ALA A 48 5.95 11.05 -10.48
N GLY A 49 6.95 11.36 -9.64
CA GLY A 49 7.02 12.65 -8.94
C GLY A 49 5.99 12.82 -7.82
N ALA A 50 5.47 11.70 -7.28
CA ALA A 50 4.52 11.74 -6.16
C ALA A 50 5.22 12.18 -4.86
N THR A 51 4.45 12.83 -4.00
CA THR A 51 4.91 13.31 -2.70
C THR A 51 4.57 12.26 -1.63
N PRO A 52 5.58 11.68 -0.94
CA PRO A 52 5.34 10.62 0.02
C PRO A 52 4.90 11.17 1.37
N VAL A 53 3.95 10.48 2.00
CA VAL A 53 3.71 10.53 3.44
C VAL A 53 4.16 9.18 4.01
N TYR A 54 5.25 9.18 4.77
CA TYR A 54 5.88 7.94 5.23
C TYR A 54 5.19 7.36 6.47
N LEU A 55 5.07 6.05 6.51
CA LEU A 55 4.62 5.29 7.68
C LEU A 55 5.81 4.69 8.42
N GLU A 56 5.91 4.95 9.72
CA GLU A 56 6.96 4.39 10.56
C GLU A 56 6.78 2.88 10.75
N THR A 57 7.90 2.18 10.91
CA THR A 57 7.93 0.71 10.93
C THR A 57 8.75 0.20 12.09
N ALA A 58 8.25 -0.84 12.75
CA ALA A 58 8.94 -1.47 13.86
C ALA A 58 10.25 -2.16 13.44
N ARG A 59 11.20 -2.18 14.37
CA ARG A 59 12.39 -3.02 14.36
C ARG A 59 12.57 -3.64 15.74
N ASN A 60 12.98 -4.90 15.78
CA ASN A 60 13.29 -5.58 17.04
C ASN A 60 14.82 -5.54 17.33
N PRO A 61 15.30 -6.01 18.49
CA PRO A 61 16.74 -6.03 18.81
C PRO A 61 17.62 -6.86 17.86
N TYR A 62 17.03 -7.75 17.06
CA TYR A 62 17.73 -8.50 16.01
C TYR A 62 17.83 -7.73 14.69
N GLY A 63 17.22 -6.55 14.61
CA GLY A 63 17.16 -5.74 13.40
C GLY A 63 16.12 -6.23 12.39
N PHE A 64 15.23 -7.17 12.77
CA PHE A 64 14.22 -7.68 11.84
C PHE A 64 13.25 -6.58 11.42
N ILE A 65 12.91 -6.63 10.14
CA ILE A 65 11.95 -5.77 9.48
C ILE A 65 10.55 -6.19 9.93
N GLY A 66 10.02 -5.48 10.92
CA GLY A 66 8.64 -5.59 11.37
C GLY A 66 7.67 -4.80 10.48
N GLY A 67 6.40 -4.85 10.85
CA GLY A 67 5.34 -4.08 10.19
C GLY A 67 5.31 -2.60 10.59
N ILE A 68 4.36 -1.88 10.00
CA ILE A 68 3.98 -0.51 10.31
C ILE A 68 3.37 -0.47 11.70
N ASP A 69 3.75 0.53 12.49
CA ASP A 69 3.24 0.69 13.84
C ASP A 69 1.73 0.97 13.84
N ALA A 70 0.99 0.42 14.80
CA ALA A 70 -0.47 0.47 14.78
C ALA A 70 -1.05 1.89 14.73
N HIS A 71 -0.37 2.87 15.36
CA HIS A 71 -0.77 4.27 15.38
C HIS A 71 -0.67 4.94 13.99
N CYS A 72 0.19 4.44 13.11
CA CYS A 72 0.34 4.93 11.74
C CYS A 72 -0.88 4.64 10.86
N PHE A 73 -1.81 3.78 11.30
CA PHE A 73 -3.09 3.55 10.64
C PHE A 73 -4.24 4.39 11.19
N GLU A 74 -3.98 5.26 12.17
CA GLU A 74 -5.01 6.14 12.74
C GLU A 74 -5.17 7.40 11.89
N GLU A 75 -6.41 7.70 11.48
CA GLU A 75 -6.70 8.79 10.55
C GLU A 75 -6.24 10.16 11.08
N SER A 76 -6.38 10.43 12.38
CA SER A 76 -5.92 11.69 12.98
C SER A 76 -4.42 11.90 12.78
N TYR A 77 -3.63 10.85 13.00
CA TYR A 77 -2.19 10.87 12.82
C TYR A 77 -1.81 11.06 11.34
N LEU A 78 -2.49 10.34 10.43
CA LEU A 78 -2.28 10.53 8.99
C LEU A 78 -2.58 11.95 8.53
N ARG A 79 -3.64 12.58 9.07
CA ARG A 79 -3.99 13.97 8.75
C ARG A 79 -2.98 14.98 9.30
N GLU A 80 -2.37 14.71 10.45
CA GLU A 80 -1.24 15.50 10.97
C GLU A 80 -0.05 15.42 10.02
N LEU A 81 0.35 14.21 9.60
CA LEU A 81 1.45 14.04 8.64
C LEU A 81 1.16 14.71 7.29
N ILE A 82 -0.08 14.65 6.80
CA ILE A 82 -0.47 15.37 5.57
C ILE A 82 -0.35 16.88 5.80
N ALA A 83 -0.72 17.40 6.98
CA ALA A 83 -0.65 18.83 7.25
C ALA A 83 0.78 19.39 7.21
N GLU A 84 1.78 18.57 7.52
CA GLU A 84 3.19 18.95 7.45
C GLU A 84 3.70 19.04 6.00
N VAL A 85 3.20 18.20 5.10
CA VAL A 85 3.75 18.05 3.73
C VAL A 85 2.87 18.73 2.68
N ALA A 86 1.55 18.72 2.85
CA ALA A 86 0.56 19.27 1.94
C ALA A 86 -0.68 19.78 2.71
N PRO A 87 -0.56 20.88 3.47
CA PRO A 87 -1.62 21.39 4.36
C PRO A 87 -2.96 21.63 3.67
N GLN A 88 -2.94 22.04 2.40
CA GLN A 88 -4.13 22.24 1.59
C GLN A 88 -4.95 20.96 1.37
N ARG A 89 -4.33 19.78 1.49
CA ARG A 89 -4.95 18.47 1.26
C ARG A 89 -5.40 17.77 2.55
N ALA A 90 -5.02 18.28 3.73
CA ALA A 90 -5.24 17.60 5.01
C ALA A 90 -6.73 17.34 5.35
N LYS A 91 -7.65 18.09 4.74
CA LYS A 91 -9.10 17.97 4.92
C LYS A 91 -9.82 17.27 3.77
N GLU A 92 -9.09 16.81 2.75
CA GLU A 92 -9.68 16.00 1.68
C GLU A 92 -10.25 14.70 2.27
N ALA A 93 -11.37 14.24 1.73
CA ALA A 93 -11.96 12.97 2.14
C ALA A 93 -11.03 11.80 1.79
N ARG A 94 -10.43 11.85 0.60
CA ARG A 94 -9.45 10.89 0.07
C ARG A 94 -8.16 11.62 -0.34
N PRO A 95 -7.26 11.95 0.61
CA PRO A 95 -6.06 12.70 0.31
C PRO A 95 -5.02 11.90 -0.48
N PHE A 96 -5.03 10.56 -0.41
CA PHE A 96 -4.02 9.72 -1.05
C PHE A 96 -4.50 9.15 -2.37
N ARG A 97 -3.70 9.36 -3.42
CA ARG A 97 -3.95 8.71 -4.71
C ARG A 97 -3.65 7.22 -4.65
N LEU A 98 -2.64 6.84 -3.89
CA LEU A 98 -2.21 5.45 -3.73
C LEU A 98 -1.61 5.25 -2.34
N ALA A 99 -1.94 4.15 -1.68
CA ALA A 99 -1.12 3.60 -0.61
C ALA A 99 -0.26 2.45 -1.14
N VAL A 100 1.01 2.39 -0.75
CA VAL A 100 1.93 1.29 -1.10
C VAL A 100 2.39 0.62 0.19
N ILE A 101 1.89 -0.59 0.42
CA ILE A 101 2.11 -1.37 1.64
C ILE A 101 2.84 -2.66 1.28
N GLN A 102 3.91 -2.98 2.01
CA GLN A 102 4.60 -4.25 1.83
C GLN A 102 3.86 -5.36 2.59
N LEU A 103 3.02 -6.16 1.92
CA LEU A 103 2.12 -7.12 2.56
C LEU A 103 2.84 -8.18 3.41
N GLY A 104 4.02 -8.61 2.96
CA GLY A 104 4.91 -9.49 3.69
C GLY A 104 6.32 -8.93 3.69
N THR A 105 6.86 -8.69 4.89
CA THR A 105 8.26 -8.28 5.03
C THR A 105 9.18 -9.47 4.77
N TYR A 106 10.44 -9.17 4.42
CA TYR A 106 11.46 -10.21 4.19
C TYR A 106 11.62 -11.16 5.38
N ASP A 107 11.54 -10.63 6.61
CA ASP A 107 11.75 -11.38 7.85
C ASP A 107 10.49 -12.09 8.37
N GLY A 108 9.44 -12.19 7.54
CA GLY A 108 8.25 -13.02 7.82
C GLY A 108 7.15 -12.32 8.63
N THR A 109 7.13 -10.99 8.68
CA THR A 109 5.95 -10.26 9.21
C THR A 109 4.92 -10.09 8.09
N ILE A 110 3.74 -10.68 8.25
CA ILE A 110 2.65 -10.63 7.26
C ILE A 110 1.48 -9.86 7.87
N TYR A 111 0.93 -8.89 7.12
CA TYR A 111 -0.20 -8.09 7.58
C TYR A 111 -1.53 -8.82 7.41
N ASN A 112 -2.48 -8.49 8.28
CA ASN A 112 -3.89 -8.72 8.02
C ASN A 112 -4.37 -7.67 7.00
N ALA A 113 -4.57 -8.07 5.74
CA ALA A 113 -4.94 -7.17 4.66
C ALA A 113 -6.32 -6.53 4.87
N ARG A 114 -7.28 -7.27 5.46
CA ARG A 114 -8.60 -6.74 5.82
C ARG A 114 -8.46 -5.53 6.75
N GLN A 115 -7.69 -5.66 7.82
CA GLN A 115 -7.48 -4.56 8.77
C GLN A 115 -6.83 -3.33 8.13
N VAL A 116 -5.90 -3.52 7.19
CA VAL A 116 -5.31 -2.39 6.45
C VAL A 116 -6.37 -1.67 5.63
N VAL A 117 -7.18 -2.40 4.85
CA VAL A 117 -8.24 -1.80 4.03
C VAL A 117 -9.27 -1.09 4.92
N ASP A 118 -9.71 -1.71 6.01
CA ASP A 118 -10.71 -1.14 6.92
C ASP A 118 -10.22 0.15 7.60
N LYS A 119 -8.92 0.25 7.93
CA LYS A 119 -8.36 1.40 8.63
C LYS A 119 -8.00 2.59 7.73
N ILE A 120 -7.50 2.34 6.52
CA ILE A 120 -6.98 3.43 5.66
C ILE A 120 -7.62 3.50 4.28
N GLY A 121 -8.48 2.56 3.93
CA GLY A 121 -9.02 2.47 2.58
C GLY A 121 -9.93 3.64 2.21
N HIS A 122 -10.65 4.21 3.16
CA HIS A 122 -11.49 5.39 2.93
C HIS A 122 -10.67 6.67 2.67
N LEU A 123 -9.36 6.67 2.94
CA LEU A 123 -8.45 7.80 2.68
C LEU A 123 -7.71 7.68 1.34
N CYS A 124 -7.81 6.52 0.68
CA CYS A 124 -7.04 6.20 -0.52
C CYS A 124 -7.97 5.96 -1.71
N ASP A 125 -7.54 6.33 -2.92
CA ASP A 125 -8.21 5.87 -4.14
C ASP A 125 -7.88 4.40 -4.45
N TYR A 126 -6.61 4.02 -4.25
CA TYR A 126 -6.07 2.69 -4.52
C TYR A 126 -5.12 2.24 -3.40
N ILE A 127 -4.98 0.92 -3.23
CA ILE A 127 -3.93 0.30 -2.41
C ILE A 127 -3.16 -0.71 -3.26
N LEU A 128 -1.84 -0.54 -3.31
CA LEU A 128 -0.89 -1.51 -3.83
C LEU A 128 -0.32 -2.30 -2.65
N PHE A 129 -0.65 -3.58 -2.60
CA PHE A 129 0.01 -4.55 -1.74
C PHE A 129 1.20 -5.14 -2.51
N ASP A 130 2.41 -4.69 -2.19
CA ASP A 130 3.65 -5.31 -2.70
C ASP A 130 3.83 -6.64 -1.96
N SER A 131 3.60 -7.72 -2.69
CA SER A 131 3.39 -9.07 -2.17
C SER A 131 4.47 -10.05 -2.60
N ALA A 132 5.60 -9.55 -3.11
CA ALA A 132 6.65 -10.36 -3.71
C ALA A 132 7.22 -11.48 -2.81
N TRP A 133 7.10 -11.36 -1.48
CA TRP A 133 7.52 -12.37 -0.50
C TRP A 133 6.41 -13.35 -0.07
N VAL A 134 5.19 -13.11 -0.53
CA VAL A 134 3.99 -13.89 -0.21
C VAL A 134 3.21 -14.20 -1.50
N GLY A 135 1.89 -14.30 -1.44
CA GLY A 135 1.00 -14.74 -2.53
C GLY A 135 0.44 -16.15 -2.30
N TYR A 136 1.08 -16.94 -1.44
CA TYR A 136 0.60 -18.26 -1.05
C TYR A 136 -0.47 -18.22 0.05
N GLU A 137 -0.60 -17.11 0.77
CA GLU A 137 -1.53 -16.95 1.89
C GLU A 137 -2.99 -17.14 1.45
N GLN A 138 -3.30 -16.81 0.19
CA GLN A 138 -4.60 -17.06 -0.42
C GLN A 138 -5.02 -18.54 -0.39
N PHE A 139 -4.06 -19.46 -0.38
CA PHE A 139 -4.31 -20.91 -0.46
C PHE A 139 -4.19 -21.63 0.89
N ILE A 140 -3.88 -20.90 1.96
CA ILE A 140 -3.72 -21.45 3.31
C ILE A 140 -4.86 -20.90 4.18
N PRO A 141 -5.86 -21.74 4.58
CA PRO A 141 -7.05 -21.25 5.30
C PRO A 141 -6.75 -20.45 6.57
N MET A 142 -5.69 -20.81 7.29
CA MET A 142 -5.24 -20.09 8.49
C MET A 142 -4.81 -18.65 8.20
N MET A 143 -4.41 -18.34 6.96
CA MET A 143 -3.88 -17.04 6.54
C MET A 143 -4.86 -16.28 5.64
N ALA A 144 -6.12 -16.70 5.52
CA ALA A 144 -7.09 -16.13 4.58
C ALA A 144 -7.23 -14.60 4.74
N ASP A 145 -7.23 -14.09 5.98
CA ASP A 145 -7.34 -12.66 6.27
C ASP A 145 -6.11 -11.83 5.82
N CYS A 146 -5.00 -12.50 5.52
CA CYS A 146 -3.80 -11.86 4.98
C CYS A 146 -3.91 -11.63 3.47
N SER A 147 -4.84 -12.29 2.77
CA SER A 147 -4.94 -12.17 1.33
C SER A 147 -5.85 -11.01 0.93
N PRO A 148 -5.34 -9.97 0.25
CA PRO A 148 -6.16 -8.85 -0.22
C PRO A 148 -7.14 -9.26 -1.33
N LEU A 149 -6.92 -10.39 -1.99
CA LEU A 149 -7.73 -10.87 -3.11
C LEU A 149 -8.97 -11.66 -2.67
N LEU A 150 -9.06 -12.03 -1.39
CA LEU A 150 -10.23 -12.68 -0.80
C LEU A 150 -11.17 -11.68 -0.13
N LEU A 151 -10.84 -10.39 -0.17
CA LEU A 151 -11.66 -9.35 0.45
C LEU A 151 -12.90 -9.08 -0.40
N ASP A 152 -14.07 -9.23 0.21
CA ASP A 152 -15.29 -8.59 -0.31
C ASP A 152 -15.13 -7.06 -0.15
N LEU A 153 -15.18 -6.36 -1.27
CA LEU A 153 -15.07 -4.90 -1.36
C LEU A 153 -16.44 -4.28 -1.71
N ASN A 154 -16.77 -3.15 -1.10
CA ASN A 154 -17.96 -2.34 -1.35
C ASN A 154 -17.61 -0.98 -1.97
N GLU A 155 -18.61 -0.19 -2.37
CA GLU A 155 -18.45 1.06 -3.12
C GLU A 155 -17.63 2.15 -2.44
N ASN A 156 -17.46 2.03 -1.13
CA ASN A 156 -16.67 2.95 -0.34
C ASN A 156 -15.22 2.47 -0.15
N ASP A 157 -14.89 1.25 -0.58
CA ASP A 157 -13.53 0.71 -0.47
C ASP A 157 -12.62 1.20 -1.61
N PRO A 158 -11.32 1.39 -1.34
CA PRO A 158 -10.36 1.80 -2.35
C PRO A 158 -10.34 0.75 -3.46
N GLY A 159 -10.39 1.21 -4.71
CA GLY A 159 -10.43 0.30 -5.85
C GLY A 159 -11.70 -0.55 -5.94
N TYR A 160 -12.88 -0.12 -5.46
CA TYR A 160 -14.17 -0.80 -5.71
C TYR A 160 -14.47 -1.10 -7.19
N SER A 161 -13.91 -0.31 -8.10
CA SER A 161 -13.92 -0.61 -9.54
C SER A 161 -12.99 -1.76 -9.96
N GLY A 162 -12.32 -2.43 -9.01
CA GLY A 162 -11.57 -3.68 -9.17
C GLY A 162 -10.05 -3.62 -8.96
N TYR A 163 -9.50 -2.86 -8.00
CA TYR A 163 -8.05 -2.62 -7.94
C TYR A 163 -7.45 -2.48 -6.53
N ALA A 164 -7.66 -3.48 -5.66
CA ALA A 164 -6.54 -3.87 -4.79
C ALA A 164 -5.47 -4.48 -5.71
N ILE A 165 -4.35 -3.78 -5.88
CA ILE A 165 -3.31 -4.20 -6.81
C ILE A 165 -2.30 -5.04 -6.03
N CYS A 166 -2.11 -6.28 -6.44
CA CYS A 166 -1.09 -7.18 -5.91
C CYS A 166 0.03 -7.27 -6.94
N ALA A 167 1.28 -6.98 -6.54
CA ALA A 167 2.46 -7.06 -7.40
C ALA A 167 3.53 -7.99 -6.80
#